data_AF-A0AAV5AQ30-F1
#
_entry.id   AF-A0AAV5AQ30-F1
#
_cell.length_a   1.000
_cell.length_b   1.000
_cell.length_c   1.000
_cell.angle_alpha   90.00
_cell.angle_beta   90.00
_cell.angle_gamma   90.00
#
_symmetry.space_group_name_H-M   'P 1'
#
loop_
_entity.id
_entity.type
_entity.pdbx_description
1 polymer ?
#
loop_
_entity_poly.entity_id
_entity_poly.type
_entity_poly.pdbx_seq_one_letter_code
_entity_poly.pdbx_strand_id
1 'polypeptide(L)'
;MALARFYTTVISRPPPEGTEDRYHRFWDRNINDIIEVILPNGKPQRNSNRNTATKDLREEEAPNSTGDPRAELSEKLEWVYDPAPVALAAISRPPPDKTQAVVYDIAHADLGLQKERILNLRRLINLAGILHMLADIVRYRDAEFEALERDNSTVEIVSYAVIKTYRDTKRVEHPRNVYVLLEEKKVPNTDRPLLTEGGRIILSPRGISQVPKMQRELLGAVACVLETLEVIHTIPLFHRDIRWPNVMRRLDDDNRWFLIDWEDAASPPTFAQPSFAHETHSPTIFVDGHGTEVDMWGVGGLILRCEGLDVSSELRELGRWLQEMPAPSAQEALNKVKELTVRTYSM
;
A
#
# COMPACT_ATOMS: atom_id res chain seq x y z
N MET A 1 22.33 11.28 -25.95
CA MET A 1 22.27 9.95 -25.29
C MET A 1 21.28 8.99 -25.94
N ALA A 2 20.04 9.40 -26.25
CA ALA A 2 19.02 8.55 -26.88
C ALA A 2 19.47 7.81 -28.17
N LEU A 3 20.08 8.54 -29.12
CA LEU A 3 20.55 7.96 -30.38
C LEU A 3 21.61 6.85 -30.18
N ALA A 4 22.47 7.00 -29.16
CA ALA A 4 23.48 6.00 -28.84
C ALA A 4 22.86 4.71 -28.28
N ARG A 5 21.78 4.81 -27.50
CA ARG A 5 21.03 3.64 -27.00
C ARG A 5 20.37 2.89 -28.16
N PHE A 6 19.63 3.58 -29.03
CA PHE A 6 19.03 2.96 -30.22
C PHE A 6 20.05 2.31 -31.15
N TYR A 7 21.17 3.00 -31.40
CA TYR A 7 22.26 2.45 -32.21
C TYR A 7 22.81 1.17 -31.58
N THR A 8 23.08 1.19 -30.27
CA THR A 8 23.59 0.05 -29.51
C THR A 8 22.65 -1.15 -29.58
N THR A 9 21.33 -0.96 -29.45
CA THR A 9 20.34 -2.03 -29.59
C THR A 9 20.42 -2.69 -30.97
N VAL A 10 20.52 -1.90 -32.04
CA VAL A 10 20.54 -2.43 -33.41
C VAL A 10 21.80 -3.27 -33.68
N ILE A 11 22.96 -2.86 -33.17
CA ILE A 11 24.23 -3.54 -33.46
C ILE A 11 24.54 -4.70 -32.50
N SER A 12 23.98 -4.70 -31.30
CA SER A 12 24.26 -5.73 -30.29
C SER A 12 23.61 -7.05 -30.67
N ARG A 13 24.42 -8.09 -30.88
CA ARG A 13 23.93 -9.45 -31.09
C ARG A 13 23.63 -10.13 -29.75
N PRO A 14 22.66 -11.05 -29.70
CA PRO A 14 22.47 -11.88 -28.51
C PRO A 14 23.77 -12.65 -28.20
N PRO A 15 24.09 -12.84 -26.91
CA PRO A 15 25.25 -13.63 -26.53
C PRO A 15 25.09 -15.07 -27.06
N PRO A 16 26.09 -15.66 -27.74
CA PRO A 16 26.01 -17.02 -28.26
C PRO A 16 26.05 -18.07 -27.13
N GLU A 17 26.76 -17.75 -26.05
CA GLU A 17 26.87 -18.50 -24.80
C GLU A 17 27.05 -17.47 -23.67
N GLY A 18 26.60 -17.79 -22.46
CA GLY A 18 26.78 -16.89 -21.32
C GLY A 18 25.94 -17.22 -20.10
N THR A 19 26.22 -16.51 -19.02
CA THR A 19 25.41 -16.53 -17.80
C THR A 19 24.05 -15.88 -18.05
N GLU A 20 23.07 -16.23 -17.23
CA GLU A 20 21.73 -15.60 -17.14
C GLU A 20 21.83 -14.06 -17.22
N ASP A 21 22.76 -13.46 -16.47
CA ASP A 21 23.02 -12.02 -16.44
C ASP A 21 23.46 -11.40 -17.78
N ARG A 22 24.05 -12.16 -18.69
CA ARG A 22 24.38 -11.66 -20.04
C ARG A 22 23.14 -11.60 -20.92
N TYR A 23 22.22 -12.55 -20.75
CA TYR A 23 20.93 -12.56 -21.45
C TYR A 23 20.01 -11.46 -20.92
N HIS A 24 19.93 -11.30 -19.61
CA HIS A 24 19.24 -10.20 -18.94
C HIS A 24 19.66 -8.83 -19.49
N ARG A 25 20.97 -8.57 -19.55
CA ARG A 25 21.51 -7.32 -20.10
C ARG A 25 21.21 -7.12 -21.59
N PHE A 26 21.05 -8.21 -22.35
CA PHE A 26 20.65 -8.12 -23.75
C PHE A 26 19.18 -7.71 -23.87
N TRP A 27 18.31 -8.28 -23.05
CA TRP A 27 16.89 -7.92 -22.98
C TRP A 27 16.67 -6.48 -22.49
N ASP A 28 17.36 -6.08 -21.42
CA ASP A 28 17.34 -4.70 -20.91
C ASP A 28 17.65 -3.69 -22.02
N ARG A 29 18.68 -3.95 -22.83
CA ARG A 29 19.05 -3.08 -23.96
C ARG A 29 18.05 -3.08 -25.11
N ASN A 30 17.34 -4.19 -25.31
CA ASN A 30 16.37 -4.32 -26.39
C ASN A 30 14.96 -3.88 -26.01
N ILE A 31 14.69 -3.67 -24.72
CA ILE A 31 13.36 -3.31 -24.19
C ILE A 31 13.47 -2.11 -23.24
N ASN A 32 14.07 -2.30 -22.05
CA ASN A 32 14.07 -1.29 -20.98
C ASN A 32 14.76 0.01 -21.39
N ASP A 33 15.98 -0.06 -21.94
CA ASP A 33 16.74 1.12 -22.37
C ASP A 33 15.99 1.95 -23.42
N ILE A 34 15.20 1.28 -24.27
CA ILE A 34 14.39 1.91 -25.33
C ILE A 34 13.16 2.57 -24.70
N ILE A 35 12.44 1.83 -23.86
CA ILE A 35 11.24 2.33 -23.18
C ILE A 35 11.58 3.53 -22.29
N GLU A 36 12.67 3.49 -21.53
CA GLU A 36 13.14 4.63 -20.71
C GLU A 36 13.40 5.89 -21.55
N VAL A 37 13.96 5.72 -22.75
CA VAL A 37 14.23 6.85 -23.65
C VAL A 37 12.93 7.46 -24.16
N ILE A 38 11.92 6.64 -24.43
CA ILE A 38 10.63 7.09 -25.00
C ILE A 38 9.68 7.58 -23.90
N LEU A 39 9.70 6.96 -22.73
CA LEU A 39 8.87 7.23 -21.56
C LEU A 39 9.77 7.62 -20.37
N PRO A 40 10.32 8.85 -20.34
CA PRO A 40 11.30 9.26 -19.33
C PRO A 40 10.75 9.29 -17.90
N ASN A 41 9.42 9.30 -17.73
CA ASN A 41 8.76 9.22 -16.43
C ASN A 41 8.45 7.77 -16.01
N GLY A 42 8.61 6.80 -16.92
CA GLY A 42 8.47 5.38 -16.60
C GLY A 42 9.68 4.89 -15.82
N LYS A 43 9.45 4.13 -14.75
CA LYS A 43 10.50 3.45 -14.01
C LYS A 43 10.43 1.97 -14.36
N PRO A 44 11.40 1.40 -15.10
CA PRO A 44 11.41 -0.03 -15.33
C PRO A 44 11.63 -0.74 -13.99
N GLN A 45 10.79 -1.74 -13.74
CA GLN A 45 10.88 -2.56 -12.53
C GLN A 45 11.11 -4.00 -12.95
N ARG A 46 12.33 -4.48 -12.68
CA ARG A 46 12.75 -5.84 -13.00
C ARG A 46 12.59 -6.72 -11.76
N ASN A 47 11.99 -7.89 -11.93
CA ASN A 47 11.97 -8.95 -10.91
C ASN A 47 11.49 -8.47 -9.52
N SER A 48 10.36 -7.76 -9.47
CA SER A 48 9.80 -7.35 -8.19
C SER A 48 8.70 -8.29 -7.73
N ASN A 49 9.04 -9.18 -6.80
CA ASN A 49 8.07 -9.88 -5.96
C ASN A 49 7.38 -8.93 -4.95
N ARG A 50 7.36 -7.63 -5.22
CA ARG A 50 6.73 -6.64 -4.35
C ARG A 50 5.24 -6.61 -4.68
N ASN A 51 4.43 -7.12 -3.75
CA ASN A 51 2.97 -7.05 -3.74
C ASN A 51 2.25 -7.92 -4.78
N THR A 52 2.82 -9.07 -5.17
CA THR A 52 2.08 -10.07 -5.95
C THR A 52 1.80 -11.33 -5.11
N ALA A 53 0.62 -11.93 -5.33
CA ALA A 53 0.30 -13.30 -4.92
C ALA A 53 0.91 -14.34 -5.88
N THR A 54 1.79 -13.93 -6.82
CA THR A 54 2.44 -14.84 -7.75
C THR A 54 3.75 -15.37 -7.18
N LYS A 55 3.92 -16.69 -7.22
CA LYS A 55 5.20 -17.38 -6.99
C LYS A 55 6.22 -16.92 -8.02
N ASP A 56 7.51 -16.92 -7.64
CA ASP A 56 8.69 -16.59 -8.46
C ASP A 56 8.49 -16.86 -9.96
N LEU A 57 8.07 -15.82 -10.69
CA LEU A 57 7.98 -15.80 -12.15
C LEU A 57 9.37 -15.42 -12.69
N ARG A 58 10.22 -16.41 -12.90
CA ARG A 58 11.44 -16.24 -13.73
C ARG A 58 11.02 -16.37 -15.18
N GLU A 59 10.95 -15.25 -15.90
CA GLU A 59 10.40 -15.21 -17.28
C GLU A 59 11.47 -15.09 -18.38
N GLU A 60 12.74 -14.81 -18.03
CA GLU A 60 13.83 -14.61 -19.00
C GLU A 60 14.79 -15.81 -19.03
N GLU A 61 14.48 -16.82 -19.83
CA GLU A 61 15.33 -18.02 -19.95
C GLU A 61 16.28 -17.98 -21.17
N ALA A 62 17.37 -18.75 -21.08
CA ALA A 62 18.32 -18.92 -22.17
C ALA A 62 17.73 -19.81 -23.30
N PRO A 63 18.21 -19.72 -24.55
CA PRO A 63 17.64 -20.44 -25.71
C PRO A 63 17.63 -21.98 -25.60
N ASN A 64 18.35 -22.52 -24.61
CA ASN A 64 18.45 -23.95 -24.33
C ASN A 64 17.49 -24.42 -23.22
N SER A 65 16.66 -23.53 -22.68
CA SER A 65 15.61 -23.96 -21.76
C SER A 65 14.50 -24.67 -22.54
N THR A 66 13.97 -25.74 -21.92
CA THR A 66 13.05 -26.67 -22.59
C THR A 66 11.58 -26.29 -22.44
N GLY A 67 11.27 -25.18 -21.76
CA GLY A 67 9.91 -24.70 -21.54
C GLY A 67 9.44 -23.76 -22.66
N ASP A 68 8.13 -23.72 -22.91
CA ASP A 68 7.50 -22.59 -23.61
C ASP A 68 7.21 -21.50 -22.56
N PRO A 69 7.95 -20.38 -22.55
CA PRO A 69 7.77 -19.33 -21.55
C PRO A 69 6.34 -18.78 -21.53
N ARG A 70 5.58 -18.90 -22.63
CA ARG A 70 4.18 -18.44 -22.72
C ARG A 70 3.22 -19.38 -21.99
N ALA A 71 3.41 -20.69 -22.16
CA ALA A 71 2.64 -21.69 -21.44
C ALA A 71 2.92 -21.62 -19.95
N GLU A 72 4.20 -21.47 -19.58
CA GLU A 72 4.63 -21.28 -18.20
C GLU A 72 4.03 -20.01 -17.58
N LEU A 73 4.05 -18.90 -18.31
CA LEU A 73 3.44 -17.64 -17.87
C LEU A 73 1.93 -17.82 -17.65
N SER A 74 1.23 -18.44 -18.59
CA SER A 74 -0.21 -18.74 -18.47
C SER A 74 -0.54 -19.67 -17.30
N GLU A 75 0.34 -20.61 -16.95
CA GLU A 75 0.14 -21.56 -15.85
C GLU A 75 0.41 -20.94 -14.48
N LYS A 76 1.36 -19.99 -14.40
CA LYS A 76 1.78 -19.38 -13.14
C LYS A 76 1.04 -18.08 -12.80
N LEU A 77 0.27 -17.52 -13.73
CA LEU A 77 -0.58 -16.35 -13.50
C LEU A 77 -1.84 -16.73 -12.71
N GLU A 78 -1.85 -16.41 -11.41
CA GLU A 78 -3.10 -16.34 -10.64
C GLU A 78 -3.79 -15.00 -10.97
N TRP A 79 -5.01 -15.06 -11.51
CA TRP A 79 -5.77 -13.88 -11.93
C TRP A 79 -6.42 -13.21 -10.71
N VAL A 80 -5.79 -12.17 -10.18
CA VAL A 80 -6.25 -11.46 -8.96
C VAL A 80 -6.71 -10.02 -9.26
N TYR A 81 -6.67 -9.56 -10.51
CA TYR A 81 -6.95 -8.15 -10.89
C TYR A 81 -7.95 -8.03 -12.06
N ASP A 82 -8.84 -7.03 -12.02
CA ASP A 82 -9.68 -6.61 -13.17
C ASP A 82 -8.92 -5.58 -14.07
N PRO A 83 -9.34 -5.28 -15.32
CA PRO A 83 -8.45 -5.33 -16.48
C PRO A 83 -7.52 -4.12 -16.63
N ALA A 84 -6.19 -4.34 -16.71
CA ALA A 84 -5.44 -4.32 -17.98
C ALA A 84 -3.89 -4.31 -17.83
N PRO A 85 -3.15 -4.77 -18.87
CA PRO A 85 -1.82 -5.39 -18.77
C PRO A 85 -0.70 -4.64 -19.56
N VAL A 86 0.50 -5.22 -19.71
CA VAL A 86 1.17 -5.57 -21.00
C VAL A 86 2.69 -5.89 -20.82
N ALA A 87 3.10 -7.09 -21.24
CA ALA A 87 4.36 -7.38 -21.95
C ALA A 87 3.99 -7.73 -23.42
N LEU A 88 4.89 -7.88 -24.40
CA LEU A 88 4.52 -7.88 -25.85
C LEU A 88 3.83 -9.16 -26.38
N ALA A 89 2.98 -9.77 -25.56
CA ALA A 89 1.85 -10.62 -25.87
C ALA A 89 0.65 -10.08 -25.05
N ALA A 90 -0.55 -9.96 -25.61
CA ALA A 90 -1.68 -9.52 -24.80
C ALA A 90 -2.17 -10.72 -23.99
N ILE A 91 -2.34 -10.56 -22.68
CA ILE A 91 -2.92 -11.61 -21.83
C ILE A 91 -4.29 -11.13 -21.40
N SER A 92 -5.33 -11.94 -21.65
CA SER A 92 -6.67 -11.66 -21.16
C SER A 92 -7.12 -12.70 -20.16
N ARG A 93 -8.12 -12.32 -19.34
CA ARG A 93 -8.75 -13.21 -18.38
C ARG A 93 -9.16 -14.55 -19.01
N PRO A 94 -9.12 -15.65 -18.23
CA PRO A 94 -9.74 -16.90 -18.65
C PRO A 94 -11.22 -16.67 -19.01
N PRO A 95 -11.73 -17.22 -20.11
CA PRO A 95 -13.17 -17.27 -20.34
C PRO A 95 -13.86 -18.12 -19.26
N PRO A 96 -15.18 -17.97 -19.03
CA PRO A 96 -15.89 -18.57 -17.88
C PRO A 96 -15.76 -20.10 -17.76
N ASP A 97 -15.40 -20.76 -18.85
CA ASP A 97 -15.23 -22.21 -18.99
C ASP A 97 -13.78 -22.68 -18.80
N LYS A 98 -12.83 -21.77 -18.55
CA LYS A 98 -11.41 -22.07 -18.43
C LYS A 98 -10.80 -21.46 -17.17
N THR A 99 -9.76 -22.10 -16.67
CA THR A 99 -8.97 -21.62 -15.53
C THR A 99 -7.70 -20.89 -15.94
N GLN A 100 -7.28 -21.04 -17.20
CA GLN A 100 -6.02 -20.49 -17.72
C GLN A 100 -6.25 -19.23 -18.55
N ALA A 101 -5.36 -18.25 -18.40
CA ALA A 101 -5.39 -17.01 -19.15
C ALA A 101 -5.22 -17.26 -20.65
N VAL A 102 -5.75 -16.36 -21.48
CA VAL A 102 -5.58 -16.44 -22.94
C VAL A 102 -4.43 -15.52 -23.33
N VAL A 103 -3.38 -16.10 -23.90
CA VAL A 103 -2.22 -15.37 -24.43
C VAL A 103 -2.41 -15.12 -25.93
N TYR A 104 -2.52 -13.85 -26.31
CA TYR A 104 -2.57 -13.40 -27.69
C TYR A 104 -1.18 -13.02 -28.17
N ASP A 105 -0.82 -13.62 -29.28
CA ASP A 105 0.41 -13.30 -29.97
C ASP A 105 0.27 -11.99 -30.75
N ILE A 106 0.96 -10.95 -30.28
CA ILE A 106 0.92 -9.63 -30.94
C ILE A 106 1.98 -9.60 -32.06
N ALA A 107 3.20 -10.07 -31.77
CA ALA A 107 4.30 -10.03 -32.72
C ALA A 107 5.51 -10.89 -32.28
N HIS A 108 6.23 -11.44 -33.27
CA HIS A 108 7.54 -12.07 -33.07
C HIS A 108 8.66 -11.28 -33.74
N ALA A 109 9.84 -11.29 -33.13
CA ALA A 109 11.08 -10.82 -33.73
C ALA A 109 12.21 -11.80 -33.40
N ASP A 110 12.95 -12.23 -34.42
CA ASP A 110 14.23 -12.93 -34.20
C ASP A 110 15.32 -11.89 -33.91
N LEU A 111 15.56 -11.61 -32.64
CA LEU A 111 16.56 -10.61 -32.22
C LEU A 111 18.00 -11.02 -32.55
N GLY A 112 18.26 -12.22 -33.06
CA GLY A 112 19.54 -12.59 -33.69
C GLY A 112 19.81 -11.80 -34.97
N LEU A 113 18.75 -11.43 -35.70
CA LEU A 113 18.82 -10.71 -36.96
C LEU A 113 18.71 -9.20 -36.77
N GLN A 114 19.63 -8.45 -37.38
CA GLN A 114 19.64 -6.98 -37.28
C GLN A 114 18.36 -6.33 -37.81
N LYS A 115 17.82 -6.85 -38.92
CA LYS A 115 16.56 -6.37 -39.51
C LYS A 115 15.38 -6.49 -38.54
N GLU A 116 15.35 -7.57 -37.76
CA GLU A 116 14.28 -7.87 -36.81
C GLU A 116 14.47 -7.06 -35.51
N ARG A 117 15.70 -6.74 -35.11
CA ARG A 117 15.96 -5.77 -34.02
C ARG A 117 15.47 -4.37 -34.36
N ILE A 118 15.66 -3.92 -35.61
CA ILE A 118 15.09 -2.64 -36.09
C ILE A 118 13.57 -2.70 -36.08
N LEU A 119 12.98 -3.82 -36.50
CA LEU A 119 11.54 -4.01 -36.46
C LEU A 119 10.98 -4.01 -35.03
N ASN A 120 11.69 -4.64 -34.08
CA ASN A 120 11.34 -4.63 -32.67
C ASN A 120 11.39 -3.22 -32.07
N LEU A 121 12.43 -2.44 -32.38
CA LEU A 121 12.54 -1.05 -31.98
C LEU A 121 11.33 -0.22 -32.47
N ARG A 122 10.91 -0.40 -33.73
CA ARG A 122 9.72 0.26 -34.27
C ARG A 122 8.44 -0.12 -33.52
N ARG A 123 8.29 -1.41 -33.16
CA ARG A 123 7.14 -1.89 -32.38
C ARG A 123 7.11 -1.26 -30.99
N LEU A 124 8.25 -1.17 -30.30
CA LEU A 124 8.34 -0.52 -28.98
C LEU A 124 8.02 0.97 -29.04
N ILE A 125 8.47 1.69 -30.08
CA ILE A 125 8.11 3.10 -30.30
C ILE A 125 6.60 3.25 -30.49
N ASN A 126 5.98 2.41 -31.32
CA ASN A 126 4.54 2.44 -31.52
C ASN A 126 3.77 2.08 -30.24
N LEU A 127 4.25 1.07 -29.50
CA LEU A 127 3.66 0.62 -28.24
C LEU A 127 3.72 1.73 -27.19
N ALA A 128 4.81 2.49 -27.10
CA ALA A 128 4.93 3.59 -26.15
C ALA A 128 3.87 4.68 -26.35
N GLY A 129 3.46 4.94 -27.60
CA GLY A 129 2.33 5.84 -27.89
C GLY A 129 1.00 5.31 -27.35
N ILE A 130 0.81 3.98 -27.35
CA ILE A 130 -0.38 3.32 -26.80
C ILE A 130 -0.31 3.22 -25.27
N LEU A 131 0.88 2.98 -24.70
CA LEU A 131 1.06 2.86 -23.25
C LEU A 131 0.63 4.11 -22.49
N HIS A 132 0.86 5.30 -23.04
CA HIS A 132 0.35 6.53 -22.42
C HIS A 132 -1.19 6.56 -22.41
N MET A 133 -1.84 6.15 -23.50
CA MET A 133 -3.31 6.10 -23.58
C MET A 133 -3.88 4.99 -22.67
N LEU A 134 -3.24 3.83 -22.61
CA LEU A 134 -3.60 2.74 -21.71
C LEU A 134 -3.43 3.16 -20.25
N ALA A 135 -2.36 3.86 -19.89
CA ALA A 135 -2.16 4.35 -18.54
C ALA A 135 -3.31 5.27 -18.09
N ASP A 136 -3.83 6.12 -18.98
CA ASP A 136 -4.98 6.98 -18.67
C ASP A 136 -6.29 6.19 -18.57
N ILE A 137 -6.45 5.12 -19.35
CA ILE A 137 -7.62 4.22 -19.28
C ILE A 137 -7.60 3.38 -17.99
N VAL A 138 -6.44 2.82 -17.65
CA VAL A 138 -6.22 1.98 -16.45
C VAL A 138 -6.33 2.80 -15.17
N ARG A 139 -5.91 4.07 -15.19
CA ARG A 139 -5.95 4.95 -14.02
C ARG A 139 -7.34 5.20 -13.44
N TYR A 140 -8.40 4.98 -14.23
CA TYR A 140 -9.72 5.55 -13.93
C TYR A 140 -10.86 4.57 -13.75
N ARG A 141 -10.66 3.26 -13.87
CA ARG A 141 -11.79 2.34 -13.83
C ARG A 141 -11.54 1.12 -12.96
N ASP A 142 -12.42 1.06 -11.97
CA ASP A 142 -12.86 -0.11 -11.22
C ASP A 142 -12.00 -0.49 -10.00
N ALA A 143 -12.72 -0.91 -8.96
CA ALA A 143 -12.13 -1.41 -7.73
C ALA A 143 -11.25 -2.62 -8.07
N GLU A 144 -9.97 -2.56 -7.72
CA GLU A 144 -9.04 -3.68 -7.94
C GLU A 144 -9.35 -4.86 -7.01
N PHE A 145 -10.13 -4.59 -5.95
CA PHE A 145 -10.51 -5.53 -4.91
C PHE A 145 -12.02 -5.47 -4.68
N GLU A 146 -12.60 -6.57 -4.20
CA GLU A 146 -14.00 -6.60 -3.79
C GLU A 146 -14.31 -5.50 -2.76
N ALA A 147 -15.42 -4.81 -2.96
CA ALA A 147 -15.89 -3.80 -2.02
C ALA A 147 -16.24 -4.47 -0.68
N LEU A 148 -15.61 -4.00 0.39
CA LEU A 148 -15.95 -4.42 1.74
C LEU A 148 -17.20 -3.68 2.20
N GLU A 149 -18.31 -4.41 2.29
CA GLU A 149 -19.55 -3.91 2.89
C GLU A 149 -19.38 -3.74 4.39
N ARG A 150 -19.58 -2.51 4.87
CA ARG A 150 -19.76 -2.18 6.29
C ARG A 150 -21.19 -1.69 6.50
N ASP A 151 -21.64 -1.65 7.75
CA ASP A 151 -23.02 -1.29 8.11
C ASP A 151 -23.51 0.01 7.44
N ASN A 152 -22.64 1.00 7.28
CA ASN A 152 -23.00 2.35 6.81
C ASN A 152 -22.19 2.84 5.59
N SER A 153 -21.23 2.06 5.11
CA SER A 153 -20.35 2.45 4.01
C SER A 153 -19.83 1.23 3.26
N THR A 154 -19.47 1.40 2.00
CA THR A 154 -18.61 0.46 1.30
C THR A 154 -17.18 0.98 1.29
N VAL A 155 -16.22 0.08 1.45
CA VAL A 155 -14.78 0.39 1.35
C VAL A 155 -14.20 -0.36 0.16
N GLU A 156 -13.73 0.38 -0.83
CA GLU A 156 -13.06 -0.15 -2.02
C GLU A 156 -11.58 0.22 -1.95
N ILE A 157 -10.70 -0.73 -2.26
CA ILE A 157 -9.27 -0.47 -2.37
C ILE A 157 -8.94 -0.42 -3.87
N VAL A 158 -8.23 0.63 -4.30
CA VAL A 158 -7.73 0.81 -5.68
C VAL A 158 -6.23 1.06 -5.65
N SER A 159 -5.50 1.00 -6.78
CA SER A 159 -4.02 1.07 -6.83
C SER A 159 -3.36 2.27 -6.15
N TYR A 160 -4.08 3.35 -5.89
CA TYR A 160 -3.50 4.58 -5.33
C TYR A 160 -4.21 5.09 -4.07
N ALA A 161 -5.38 4.55 -3.73
CA ALA A 161 -6.24 5.10 -2.68
C ALA A 161 -7.18 4.05 -2.06
N VAL A 162 -7.80 4.43 -0.95
CA VAL A 162 -8.97 3.76 -0.37
C VAL A 162 -10.19 4.64 -0.63
N ILE A 163 -11.24 4.09 -1.21
CA ILE A 163 -12.48 4.82 -1.48
C ILE A 163 -13.52 4.36 -0.47
N LYS A 164 -14.00 5.30 0.35
CA LYS A 164 -15.10 5.07 1.30
C LYS A 164 -16.36 5.74 0.77
N THR A 165 -17.39 4.94 0.49
CA THR A 165 -18.68 5.41 -0.03
C THR A 165 -19.73 5.27 1.05
N TYR A 166 -20.26 6.39 1.52
CA TYR A 166 -21.26 6.46 2.58
C TYR A 166 -22.67 6.34 2.01
N ARG A 167 -23.51 5.54 2.66
CA ARG A 167 -24.92 5.37 2.27
C ARG A 167 -25.77 6.62 2.59
N ASP A 168 -25.39 7.37 3.63
CA ASP A 168 -26.04 8.62 4.04
C ASP A 168 -25.08 9.80 3.86
N THR A 169 -25.45 10.74 2.99
CA THR A 169 -24.66 11.95 2.73
C THR A 169 -24.59 12.90 3.93
N LYS A 170 -25.50 12.82 4.91
CA LYS A 170 -25.37 13.62 6.13
C LYS A 170 -24.26 13.09 7.03
N ARG A 171 -23.97 11.80 6.95
CA ARG A 171 -22.90 11.17 7.74
C ARG A 171 -21.51 11.44 7.19
N VAL A 172 -21.37 11.72 5.89
CA VAL A 172 -20.04 12.06 5.32
C VAL A 172 -19.55 13.45 5.76
N GLU A 173 -20.45 14.35 6.17
CA GLU A 173 -20.07 15.70 6.63
C GLU A 173 -19.22 15.68 7.89
N HIS A 174 -19.47 14.74 8.80
CA HIS A 174 -18.67 14.59 10.01
C HIS A 174 -17.19 14.25 9.72
N PRO A 175 -16.85 13.12 9.06
CA PRO A 175 -15.46 12.79 8.73
C PRO A 175 -14.83 13.84 7.81
N ARG A 176 -15.58 14.51 6.92
CA ARG A 176 -15.07 15.66 6.14
C ARG A 176 -14.53 16.77 7.03
N ASN A 177 -15.33 17.22 7.99
CA ASN A 177 -14.93 18.28 8.90
C ASN A 177 -13.74 17.86 9.76
N VAL A 178 -13.68 16.58 10.16
CA VAL A 178 -12.51 16.04 10.86
C VAL A 178 -11.27 16.11 9.97
N TYR A 179 -11.34 15.63 8.72
CA TYR A 179 -10.19 15.66 7.81
C TYR A 179 -9.71 17.08 7.46
N VAL A 180 -10.61 18.07 7.39
CA VAL A 180 -10.23 19.49 7.26
C VAL A 180 -9.37 19.91 8.46
N LEU A 181 -9.79 19.59 9.68
CA LEU A 181 -9.01 19.90 10.88
C LEU A 181 -7.65 19.18 10.91
N LEU A 182 -7.61 17.90 10.50
CA LEU A 182 -6.35 17.15 10.43
C LEU A 182 -5.36 17.79 9.43
N GLU A 183 -5.86 18.25 8.28
CA GLU A 183 -5.04 18.91 7.26
C GLU A 183 -4.56 20.30 7.74
N GLU A 184 -5.46 21.11 8.31
CA GLU A 184 -5.12 22.44 8.86
C GLU A 184 -4.04 22.35 9.94
N LYS A 185 -4.11 21.32 10.80
CA LYS A 185 -3.15 21.08 11.88
C LYS A 185 -1.91 20.29 11.43
N LYS A 186 -1.87 19.86 10.17
CA LYS A 186 -0.77 19.06 9.60
C LYS A 186 -0.46 17.83 10.44
N VAL A 187 -1.51 17.12 10.85
CA VAL A 187 -1.40 15.93 11.70
C VAL A 187 -0.56 14.88 10.98
N PRO A 188 0.52 14.37 11.61
CA PRO A 188 1.36 13.34 11.01
C PRO A 188 0.70 11.96 11.12
N ASN A 189 1.23 10.99 10.36
CA ASN A 189 0.87 9.56 10.47
C ASN A 189 -0.64 9.31 10.48
N THR A 190 -1.36 9.98 9.60
CA THR A 190 -2.77 9.70 9.33
C THR A 190 -2.99 9.61 7.82
N ASP A 191 -4.08 8.99 7.41
CA ASP A 191 -4.60 9.20 6.08
C ASP A 191 -5.18 10.60 5.90
N ARG A 192 -5.38 10.98 4.63
CA ARG A 192 -5.90 12.27 4.20
C ARG A 192 -6.75 12.13 2.94
N PRO A 193 -7.75 13.00 2.74
CA PRO A 193 -8.54 13.00 1.52
C PRO A 193 -7.71 13.51 0.33
N LEU A 194 -7.73 12.76 -0.78
CA LEU A 194 -7.30 13.22 -2.09
C LEU A 194 -8.43 13.92 -2.84
N LEU A 195 -9.63 13.38 -2.70
CA LEU A 195 -10.85 13.90 -3.32
C LEU A 195 -12.04 13.56 -2.43
N THR A 196 -13.00 14.46 -2.40
CA THR A 196 -14.26 14.29 -1.70
C THR A 196 -15.39 14.70 -2.64
N GLU A 197 -16.29 13.78 -2.97
CA GLU A 197 -17.35 14.01 -3.95
C GLU A 197 -18.64 13.30 -3.53
N GLY A 198 -19.75 14.04 -3.39
CA GLY A 198 -21.05 13.47 -3.06
C GLY A 198 -21.06 12.74 -1.71
N GLY A 199 -21.25 11.43 -1.71
CA GLY A 199 -21.14 10.57 -0.53
C GLY A 199 -19.80 9.83 -0.42
N ARG A 200 -18.77 10.21 -1.18
CA ARG A 200 -17.49 9.48 -1.27
C ARG A 200 -16.33 10.30 -0.71
N ILE A 201 -15.42 9.63 -0.03
CA ILE A 201 -14.11 10.16 0.37
C ILE A 201 -13.03 9.21 -0.18
N ILE A 202 -12.10 9.76 -0.95
CA ILE A 202 -10.95 9.04 -1.49
C ILE A 202 -9.73 9.37 -0.61
N LEU A 203 -9.18 8.37 0.07
CA LEU A 203 -8.18 8.49 1.12
C LEU A 203 -6.81 7.94 0.69
N SER A 204 -5.75 8.55 1.20
CA SER A 204 -4.35 8.17 0.97
C SER A 204 -3.49 8.54 2.19
N PRO A 205 -2.41 7.80 2.52
CA PRO A 205 -1.87 6.64 1.81
C PRO A 205 -2.70 5.37 2.02
N ARG A 206 -2.45 4.36 1.18
CA ARG A 206 -2.86 2.99 1.46
C ARG A 206 -1.86 2.32 2.40
N GLY A 207 -2.35 1.36 3.16
CA GLY A 207 -1.52 0.57 4.06
C GLY A 207 -1.98 -0.88 4.15
N ILE A 208 -1.18 -1.68 4.83
CA ILE A 208 -1.48 -3.09 5.11
C ILE A 208 -1.93 -3.18 6.55
N SER A 209 -3.10 -3.78 6.76
CA SER A 209 -3.54 -4.21 8.09
C SER A 209 -2.65 -5.36 8.53
N GLN A 210 -1.70 -5.07 9.41
CA GLN A 210 -0.75 -6.05 9.93
C GLN A 210 -0.52 -5.77 11.42
N VAL A 211 -0.43 -6.83 12.23
CA VAL A 211 0.01 -6.71 13.62
C VAL A 211 1.56 -6.81 13.67
N PRO A 212 2.25 -6.01 14.51
CA PRO A 212 3.71 -6.09 14.65
C PRO A 212 4.21 -7.50 14.97
N LYS A 213 5.30 -7.90 14.30
CA LYS A 213 5.93 -9.23 14.48
C LYS A 213 7.10 -9.22 15.45
N MET A 214 7.59 -8.04 15.81
CA MET A 214 8.69 -7.86 16.77
C MET A 214 8.51 -6.58 17.59
N GLN A 215 9.12 -6.52 18.77
CA GLN A 215 8.98 -5.40 19.71
C GLN A 215 9.37 -4.04 19.11
N ARG A 216 10.37 -4.04 18.22
CA ARG A 216 10.77 -2.84 17.47
C ARG A 216 9.65 -2.30 16.57
N GLU A 217 8.94 -3.17 15.87
CA GLU A 217 7.80 -2.79 15.03
C GLU A 217 6.65 -2.26 15.90
N LEU A 218 6.41 -2.89 17.06
CA LEU A 218 5.40 -2.45 18.02
C LEU A 218 5.69 -1.04 18.53
N LEU A 219 6.93 -0.78 18.95
CA LEU A 219 7.37 0.55 19.38
C LEU A 219 7.26 1.57 18.24
N GLY A 220 7.60 1.19 17.01
CA GLY A 220 7.46 2.06 15.83
C GLY A 220 6.00 2.43 15.53
N ALA A 221 5.08 1.46 15.62
CA ALA A 221 3.65 1.69 15.46
C ALA A 221 3.09 2.61 16.54
N VAL A 222 3.40 2.32 17.81
CA VAL A 222 2.99 3.13 18.97
C VAL A 222 3.56 4.54 18.87
N ALA A 223 4.83 4.71 18.48
CA ALA A 223 5.42 6.03 18.27
C ALA A 223 4.68 6.82 17.18
N CYS A 224 4.35 6.19 16.05
CA CYS A 224 3.61 6.87 14.98
C CYS A 224 2.23 7.35 15.43
N VAL A 225 1.50 6.53 16.19
CA VAL A 225 0.19 6.91 16.76
C VAL A 225 0.36 8.05 17.78
N LEU A 226 1.35 7.97 18.67
CA LEU A 226 1.62 9.03 19.64
C LEU A 226 2.05 10.35 18.99
N GLU A 227 2.80 10.32 17.89
CA GLU A 227 3.11 11.51 17.07
C GLU A 227 1.82 12.15 16.51
N THR A 228 0.84 11.35 16.09
CA THR A 228 -0.50 11.86 15.70
C THR A 228 -1.21 12.51 16.89
N LEU A 229 -1.27 11.80 18.04
CA LEU A 229 -1.96 12.25 19.24
C LEU A 229 -1.35 13.52 19.85
N GLU A 230 -0.02 13.65 19.83
CA GLU A 230 0.68 14.83 20.28
C GLU A 230 0.20 16.10 19.56
N VAL A 231 -0.11 16.01 18.26
CA VAL A 231 -0.66 17.12 17.49
C VAL A 231 -2.15 17.27 17.72
N ILE A 232 -2.94 16.19 17.59
CA ILE A 232 -4.41 16.32 17.69
C ILE A 232 -4.85 16.70 19.09
N HIS A 233 -4.19 16.30 20.17
CA HIS A 233 -4.58 16.67 21.55
C HIS A 233 -4.28 18.14 21.88
N THR A 234 -3.59 18.88 21.00
CA THR A 234 -3.50 20.35 21.07
C THR A 234 -4.79 21.03 20.62
N ILE A 235 -5.64 20.30 19.91
CA ILE A 235 -7.03 20.66 19.65
C ILE A 235 -7.93 19.71 20.44
N PRO A 236 -9.14 20.11 20.81
CA PRO A 236 -10.02 19.24 21.58
C PRO A 236 -10.70 18.26 20.60
N LEU A 237 -9.93 17.36 19.98
CA LEU A 237 -10.38 16.30 19.07
C LEU A 237 -9.78 14.97 19.54
N PHE A 238 -10.63 13.97 19.72
CA PHE A 238 -10.25 12.64 20.20
C PHE A 238 -10.65 11.58 19.17
N HIS A 239 -9.79 10.61 18.90
CA HIS A 239 -10.05 9.57 17.90
C HIS A 239 -11.11 8.57 18.38
N ARG A 240 -11.09 8.23 19.67
CA ARG A 240 -12.03 7.34 20.38
C ARG A 240 -12.02 5.86 20.00
N ASP A 241 -11.54 5.49 18.81
CA ASP A 241 -11.43 4.10 18.35
C ASP A 241 -9.97 3.68 18.00
N ILE A 242 -9.01 3.87 18.91
CA ILE A 242 -7.61 3.45 18.68
C ILE A 242 -7.45 1.96 18.99
N ARG A 243 -7.27 1.16 17.93
CA ARG A 243 -7.07 -0.29 17.97
C ARG A 243 -6.40 -0.80 16.68
N TRP A 244 -5.86 -2.02 16.70
CA TRP A 244 -5.13 -2.59 15.56
C TRP A 244 -5.87 -2.52 14.21
N PRO A 245 -7.19 -2.76 14.12
CA PRO A 245 -7.94 -2.56 12.87
C PRO A 245 -7.82 -1.16 12.24
N ASN A 246 -7.50 -0.14 13.05
CA ASN A 246 -7.41 1.26 12.64
C ASN A 246 -5.95 1.77 12.57
N VAL A 247 -4.96 0.88 12.71
CA VAL A 247 -3.54 1.22 12.59
C VAL A 247 -2.94 0.45 11.43
N MET A 248 -2.50 1.18 10.41
CA MET A 248 -2.04 0.62 9.13
C MET A 248 -0.54 0.75 8.98
N ARG A 249 0.13 -0.29 8.46
CA ARG A 249 1.55 -0.19 8.07
C ARG A 249 1.68 0.46 6.70
N ARG A 250 2.62 1.38 6.53
CA ARG A 250 2.89 2.00 5.23
C ARG A 250 3.47 0.99 4.24
N LEU A 251 3.12 1.18 2.96
CA LEU A 251 3.63 0.35 1.85
C LEU A 251 5.03 0.77 1.40
N ASP A 252 5.41 2.02 1.63
CA ASP A 252 6.68 2.60 1.18
C ASP A 252 7.77 2.60 2.26
N ASP A 253 7.40 2.33 3.51
CA ASP A 253 8.32 2.22 4.65
C ASP A 253 7.77 1.24 5.69
N ASP A 254 8.39 0.05 5.78
CA ASP A 254 7.98 -1.03 6.69
C ASP A 254 8.11 -0.66 8.18
N ASN A 255 8.79 0.43 8.53
CA ASN A 255 8.91 0.92 9.90
C ASN A 255 7.94 2.05 10.24
N ARG A 256 7.14 2.53 9.27
CA ARG A 256 6.18 3.62 9.50
C ARG A 256 4.75 3.11 9.46
N TRP A 257 3.95 3.67 10.35
CA TRP A 257 2.56 3.32 10.54
C TRP A 257 1.72 4.59 10.54
N PHE A 258 0.42 4.45 10.35
CA PHE A 258 -0.50 5.57 10.39
C PHE A 258 -1.88 5.15 10.92
N LEU A 259 -2.55 6.09 11.58
CA LEU A 259 -3.89 5.97 12.12
C LEU A 259 -4.92 6.29 11.04
N ILE A 260 -6.02 5.54 11.00
CA ILE A 260 -7.13 5.72 10.07
C ILE A 260 -8.47 5.61 10.80
N ASP A 261 -9.57 5.79 10.07
CA ASP A 261 -10.95 5.56 10.55
C ASP A 261 -11.43 6.59 11.59
N TRP A 262 -11.29 7.87 11.23
CA TRP A 262 -11.68 9.04 12.03
C TRP A 262 -13.20 9.29 12.13
N GLU A 263 -14.04 8.32 11.79
CA GLU A 263 -15.50 8.48 11.76
C GLU A 263 -16.14 8.66 13.12
N ASP A 264 -15.51 8.03 14.12
CA ASP A 264 -15.90 8.16 15.51
C ASP A 264 -15.08 9.24 16.21
N ALA A 265 -14.36 10.12 15.51
CA ALA A 265 -13.68 11.20 16.19
C ALA A 265 -14.68 12.21 16.79
N ALA A 266 -14.36 12.82 17.93
CA ALA A 266 -15.26 13.82 18.51
C ALA A 266 -14.52 14.93 19.25
N SER A 267 -15.17 16.09 19.27
CA SER A 267 -14.80 17.23 20.10
C SER A 267 -15.78 17.40 21.27
N PRO A 268 -15.36 18.01 22.38
CA PRO A 268 -16.25 18.38 23.47
C PRO A 268 -17.44 19.24 22.99
N PRO A 269 -18.64 19.04 23.55
CA PRO A 269 -18.98 18.01 24.53
C PRO A 269 -18.99 16.61 23.90
N THR A 270 -18.33 15.66 24.56
CA THR A 270 -18.26 14.26 24.15
C THR A 270 -19.38 13.45 24.80
N PHE A 271 -19.96 12.52 24.03
CA PHE A 271 -21.08 11.69 24.45
C PHE A 271 -20.68 10.21 24.47
N ALA A 272 -21.20 9.48 25.46
CA ALA A 272 -20.96 8.06 25.66
C ALA A 272 -21.22 7.24 24.38
N GLN A 273 -20.42 6.20 24.16
CA GLN A 273 -20.55 5.27 23.02
C GLN A 273 -21.00 3.88 23.50
N PRO A 274 -22.31 3.65 23.73
CA PRO A 274 -22.82 2.37 24.25
C PRO A 274 -22.72 1.21 23.24
N SER A 275 -22.51 1.50 21.96
CA SER A 275 -22.32 0.50 20.91
C SER A 275 -20.90 -0.07 20.87
N PHE A 276 -19.95 0.54 21.58
CA PHE A 276 -18.56 0.09 21.60
C PHE A 276 -18.39 -1.12 22.52
N ALA A 277 -17.42 -1.97 22.20
CA ALA A 277 -17.15 -3.19 22.98
C ALA A 277 -16.29 -2.89 24.21
N HIS A 278 -16.76 -3.28 25.39
CA HIS A 278 -16.09 -3.06 26.69
C HIS A 278 -14.70 -3.73 26.77
N GLU A 279 -14.47 -4.80 26.00
CA GLU A 279 -13.23 -5.56 26.00
C GLU A 279 -12.09 -4.82 25.27
N THR A 280 -12.46 -3.96 24.33
CA THR A 280 -11.52 -3.32 23.39
C THR A 280 -11.45 -1.80 23.54
N HIS A 281 -12.33 -1.17 24.31
CA HIS A 281 -12.38 0.29 24.50
C HIS A 281 -12.23 0.72 25.96
N SER A 282 -11.81 1.97 26.14
CA SER A 282 -11.65 2.56 27.46
C SER A 282 -12.96 2.52 28.25
N PRO A 283 -12.96 2.18 29.55
CA PRO A 283 -14.14 2.30 30.39
C PRO A 283 -14.75 3.73 30.40
N THR A 284 -13.92 4.75 30.17
CA THR A 284 -14.38 6.16 30.14
C THR A 284 -15.17 6.52 28.88
N ILE A 285 -15.05 5.76 27.77
CA ILE A 285 -15.84 6.01 26.54
C ILE A 285 -17.35 5.84 26.78
N PHE A 286 -17.73 5.09 27.81
CA PHE A 286 -19.12 4.81 28.17
C PHE A 286 -19.75 5.88 29.07
N VAL A 287 -19.02 6.99 29.32
CA VAL A 287 -19.46 8.11 30.14
C VAL A 287 -19.32 9.40 29.33
N ASP A 288 -20.27 10.32 29.47
CA ASP A 288 -20.21 11.65 28.84
C ASP A 288 -19.05 12.47 29.40
N GLY A 289 -18.49 13.38 28.58
CA GLY A 289 -17.43 14.28 29.00
C GLY A 289 -16.03 13.65 29.05
N HIS A 290 -15.82 12.52 28.39
CA HIS A 290 -14.50 11.92 28.22
C HIS A 290 -13.58 12.76 27.30
N GLY A 291 -12.27 12.63 27.49
CA GLY A 291 -11.25 13.38 26.77
C GLY A 291 -10.12 12.51 26.22
N THR A 292 -8.91 13.06 26.26
CA THR A 292 -7.68 12.46 25.71
C THR A 292 -7.35 11.10 26.34
N GLU A 293 -7.82 10.83 27.56
CA GLU A 293 -7.59 9.58 28.27
C GLU A 293 -8.14 8.36 27.52
N VAL A 294 -9.19 8.53 26.71
CA VAL A 294 -9.74 7.46 25.88
C VAL A 294 -8.74 7.01 24.82
N ASP A 295 -8.12 7.98 24.14
CA ASP A 295 -7.11 7.70 23.11
C ASP A 295 -5.88 7.06 23.73
N MET A 296 -5.38 7.61 24.84
CA MET A 296 -4.22 7.08 25.56
C MET A 296 -4.44 5.65 26.05
N TRP A 297 -5.65 5.35 26.55
CA TRP A 297 -6.01 3.99 26.93
C TRP A 297 -5.99 3.03 25.73
N GLY A 298 -6.46 3.50 24.57
CA GLY A 298 -6.39 2.77 23.30
C GLY A 298 -4.95 2.46 22.87
N VAL A 299 -4.03 3.43 23.00
CA VAL A 299 -2.59 3.22 22.76
C VAL A 299 -2.03 2.15 23.69
N GLY A 300 -2.37 2.19 24.99
CA GLY A 300 -1.99 1.12 25.92
C GLY A 300 -2.57 -0.25 25.50
N GLY A 301 -3.77 -0.24 24.95
CA GLY A 301 -4.45 -1.41 24.38
C GLY A 301 -3.69 -2.03 23.21
N LEU A 302 -3.10 -1.23 22.32
CA LEU A 302 -2.26 -1.72 21.20
C LEU A 302 -1.10 -2.58 21.70
N ILE A 303 -0.49 -2.19 22.83
CA ILE A 303 0.64 -2.92 23.44
C ILE A 303 0.15 -4.17 24.17
N LEU A 304 -0.85 -4.03 25.03
CA LEU A 304 -1.30 -5.11 25.92
C LEU A 304 -2.01 -6.24 25.18
N ARG A 305 -2.63 -5.93 24.03
CA ARG A 305 -3.41 -6.85 23.20
C ARG A 305 -2.75 -7.09 21.83
N CYS A 306 -1.43 -6.90 21.72
CA CYS A 306 -0.69 -7.23 20.51
C CYS A 306 -0.64 -8.75 20.31
N GLU A 307 -1.56 -9.29 19.51
CA GLU A 307 -1.60 -10.72 19.22
C GLU A 307 -0.40 -11.17 18.38
N GLY A 308 0.11 -12.39 18.62
CA GLY A 308 1.20 -12.96 17.84
C GLY A 308 2.61 -12.44 18.19
N LEU A 309 2.75 -11.59 19.21
CA LEU A 309 4.04 -11.11 19.71
C LEU A 309 4.19 -11.40 21.21
N ASP A 310 5.33 -11.96 21.61
CA ASP A 310 5.69 -12.03 23.03
C ASP A 310 6.22 -10.67 23.51
N VAL A 311 5.31 -9.88 24.07
CA VAL A 311 5.59 -8.53 24.58
C VAL A 311 6.30 -8.63 25.93
N SER A 312 7.49 -8.02 26.01
CA SER A 312 8.32 -7.97 27.23
C SER A 312 7.59 -7.34 28.42
N SER A 313 8.05 -7.65 29.63
CA SER A 313 7.51 -7.06 30.86
C SER A 313 7.59 -5.53 30.86
N GLU A 314 8.70 -4.95 30.39
CA GLU A 314 8.91 -3.50 30.31
C GLU A 314 7.88 -2.84 29.38
N LEU A 315 7.58 -3.44 28.21
CA LEU A 315 6.53 -2.93 27.32
C LEU A 315 5.13 -3.13 27.90
N ARG A 316 4.86 -4.25 28.60
CA ARG A 316 3.58 -4.43 29.30
C ARG A 316 3.37 -3.39 30.39
N GLU A 317 4.43 -3.01 31.11
CA GLU A 317 4.38 -1.92 32.09
C GLU A 317 4.10 -0.57 31.43
N LEU A 318 4.72 -0.28 30.28
CA LEU A 318 4.37 0.89 29.47
C LEU A 318 2.88 0.87 29.09
N GLY A 319 2.37 -0.26 28.57
CA GLY A 319 0.97 -0.41 28.18
C GLY A 319 -0.02 -0.16 29.33
N ARG A 320 0.29 -0.66 30.54
CA ARG A 320 -0.52 -0.41 31.74
C ARG A 320 -0.47 1.04 32.17
N TRP A 321 0.72 1.65 32.17
CA TRP A 321 0.90 3.06 32.53
C TRP A 321 0.11 4.01 31.61
N LEU A 322 0.00 3.70 30.31
CA LEU A 322 -0.84 4.45 29.37
C LEU A 322 -2.35 4.35 29.66
N GLN A 323 -2.78 3.32 30.41
CA GLN A 323 -4.16 3.08 30.83
C GLN A 323 -4.46 3.54 32.26
N GLU A 324 -3.47 4.12 32.97
CA GLU A 324 -3.67 4.66 34.31
C GLU A 324 -4.53 5.94 34.28
N MET A 325 -5.12 6.28 35.44
CA MET A 325 -5.89 7.50 35.62
C MET A 325 -5.29 8.32 36.77
N PRO A 326 -4.89 9.59 36.55
CA PRO A 326 -4.93 10.31 35.27
C PRO A 326 -3.97 9.72 34.22
N ALA A 327 -4.41 9.70 32.96
CA ALA A 327 -3.59 9.22 31.84
C ALA A 327 -2.43 10.18 31.55
N PRO A 328 -1.26 9.68 31.13
CA PRO A 328 -0.17 10.54 30.69
C PRO A 328 -0.52 11.27 29.40
N SER A 329 0.14 12.39 29.13
CA SER A 329 0.03 13.06 27.83
C SER A 329 0.69 12.25 26.72
N ALA A 330 0.24 12.46 25.47
CA ALA A 330 0.87 11.85 24.29
C ALA A 330 2.37 12.18 24.20
N GLN A 331 2.76 13.40 24.60
CA GLN A 331 4.16 13.83 24.62
C GLN A 331 5.01 13.04 25.63
N GLU A 332 4.52 12.86 26.86
CA GLU A 332 5.21 12.08 27.90
C GLU A 332 5.35 10.61 27.47
N ALA A 333 4.28 10.05 26.90
CA ALA A 333 4.29 8.71 26.35
C ALA A 333 5.29 8.54 25.20
N LEU A 334 5.34 9.50 24.27
CA LEU A 334 6.25 9.46 23.14
C LEU A 334 7.71 9.52 23.59
N ASN A 335 8.02 10.33 24.61
CA ASN A 335 9.37 10.40 25.18
C ASN A 335 9.80 9.06 25.78
N LYS A 336 8.91 8.42 26.55
CA LYS A 336 9.17 7.10 27.14
C LYS A 336 9.36 6.01 26.07
N VAL A 337 8.56 6.04 25.00
CA VAL A 337 8.71 5.14 23.84
C VAL A 337 10.05 5.35 23.13
N LYS A 338 10.49 6.60 22.95
CA LYS A 338 11.80 6.92 22.35
C LYS A 338 12.96 6.37 23.19
N GLU A 339 12.90 6.49 24.52
CA GLU A 339 13.91 5.94 25.43
C GLU A 339 14.01 4.42 25.31
N LEU A 340 12.86 3.72 25.31
CA LEU A 340 12.79 2.26 25.15
C LEU A 340 13.31 1.81 23.78
N THR A 341 13.02 2.59 22.75
CA THR A 341 13.50 2.35 21.39
C THR A 341 15.03 2.37 21.36
N VAL A 342 15.69 3.41 21.89
CA VAL A 342 17.16 3.51 21.93
C VAL A 342 17.81 2.32 22.65
N ARG A 343 17.23 1.89 23.77
CA ARG A 343 17.72 0.71 24.52
C ARG A 343 17.65 -0.57 23.70
N THR A 344 16.56 -0.75 22.93
CA THR A 344 16.35 -1.92 22.07
C THR A 344 17.35 -1.98 20.91
N TYR A 345 17.87 -0.84 20.44
CA TYR A 345 18.91 -0.79 19.40
C TYR A 345 20.35 -0.88 19.93
N SER A 346 20.54 -0.79 21.25
CA SER A 346 21.87 -0.82 21.89
C SER A 346 22.26 -2.22 22.40
N MET A 347 21.36 -3.21 22.23
CA MET A 347 21.57 -4.64 22.45
C MET A 347 21.56 -5.35 21.10
#